data_AF-A0A847HXF5-F1
#
_entry.id   AF-A0A847HXF5-F1
#
_cell.length_a   1.000
_cell.length_b   1.000
_cell.length_c   1.000
_cell.angle_alpha   90.00
_cell.angle_beta   90.00
_cell.angle_gamma   90.00
#
_symmetry.space_group_name_H-M   'P 1'
#
loop_
_entity.id
_entity.type
_entity.pdbx_description
1 polymer ?
#
loop_
_entity_poly.entity_id
_entity_poly.type
_entity_poly.pdbx_seq_one_letter_code
_entity_poly.pdbx_strand_id
1 'polypeptide(L)'
;MKERRSTAEEVLARQEAFKRRALQAQAAILRMALPVGVKVSFGEGRRAADVAMVLLKGERSRVLSLPMRLEDELGLDVHVVRSTFAAGNFELLLVFTEPLEGQRVRSPERRAALRLQLELLEQQDPDAAALLDTGDES
;
A
#
# COMPACT_ATOMS: atom_id res chain seq x y z
N MET A 1 4.80 33.92 0.66
CA MET A 1 4.91 33.22 1.97
C MET A 1 3.62 32.48 2.41
N LYS A 2 2.64 32.23 1.51
CA LYS A 2 1.36 31.56 1.82
C LYS A 2 1.24 30.12 1.28
N GLU A 3 2.02 29.74 0.25
CA GLU A 3 1.89 28.42 -0.40
C GLU A 3 2.45 27.26 0.43
N ARG A 4 3.56 27.43 1.16
CA ARG A 4 4.20 26.34 1.93
C ARG A 4 3.36 25.76 3.08
N ARG A 5 2.35 26.49 3.58
CA ARG A 5 1.47 25.99 4.67
C ARG A 5 0.40 25.02 4.17
N SER A 6 -0.10 25.23 2.94
CA SER A 6 -1.11 24.35 2.34
C SER A 6 -0.61 22.93 2.13
N THR A 7 0.65 22.79 1.71
CA THR A 7 1.26 21.48 1.41
C THR A 7 1.50 20.65 2.67
N ALA A 8 1.84 21.27 3.80
CA ALA A 8 2.08 20.55 5.06
C ALA A 8 0.78 20.02 5.68
N GLU A 9 -0.29 20.81 5.66
CA GLU A 9 -1.62 20.42 6.15
C GLU A 9 -2.21 19.28 5.28
N GLU A 10 -2.05 19.35 3.96
CA GLU A 10 -2.47 18.28 3.04
C GLU A 10 -1.71 16.96 3.27
N VAL A 11 -0.39 17.03 3.52
CA VAL A 11 0.42 15.84 3.81
C VAL A 11 0.00 15.20 5.13
N LEU A 12 -0.23 16.00 6.18
CA LEU A 12 -0.68 15.50 7.48
C LEU A 12 -2.07 14.86 7.38
N ALA A 13 -3.02 15.52 6.71
CA ALA A 13 -4.36 14.97 6.50
C ALA A 13 -4.33 13.65 5.74
N ARG A 14 -3.45 13.53 4.73
CA ARG A 14 -3.24 12.28 3.98
C ARG A 14 -2.65 11.18 4.86
N GLN A 15 -1.68 11.50 5.72
CA GLN A 15 -1.10 10.54 6.66
C GLN A 15 -2.13 10.04 7.67
N GLU A 16 -2.98 10.92 8.20
CA GLU A 16 -4.06 10.54 9.12
C GLU A 16 -5.12 9.66 8.44
N ALA A 17 -5.54 10.02 7.23
CA ALA A 17 -6.46 9.22 6.43
C ALA A 17 -5.89 7.82 6.13
N PHE A 18 -4.59 7.74 5.84
CA PHE A 18 -3.91 6.46 5.66
C PHE A 18 -3.88 5.63 6.95
N LYS A 19 -3.47 6.21 8.09
CA LYS A 19 -3.47 5.53 9.39
C LYS A 19 -4.86 5.00 9.76
N ARG A 20 -5.90 5.80 9.53
CA ARG A 20 -7.29 5.41 9.80
C ARG A 20 -7.70 4.20 8.96
N ARG A 21 -7.37 4.19 7.67
CA ARG A 21 -7.64 3.05 6.77
C ARG A 21 -6.87 1.80 7.17
N ALA A 22 -5.60 1.93 7.53
CA ALA A 22 -4.80 0.81 8.03
C ALA A 22 -5.44 0.16 9.28
N LEU A 23 -5.87 0.98 10.25
CA LEU A 23 -6.56 0.49 11.46
C LEU A 23 -7.90 -0.18 11.14
N GLN A 24 -8.68 0.38 10.22
CA GLN A 24 -9.94 -0.22 9.77
C GLN A 24 -9.70 -1.59 9.09
N ALA A 25 -8.67 -1.68 8.25
CA ALA A 25 -8.30 -2.94 7.60
C ALA A 25 -7.87 -3.99 8.63
N GLN A 26 -7.02 -3.62 9.58
CA GLN A 26 -6.61 -4.53 10.67
C GLN A 26 -7.81 -5.02 11.49
N ALA A 27 -8.74 -4.13 11.85
CA ALA A 27 -9.94 -4.49 12.61
C ALA A 27 -10.85 -5.45 11.83
N ALA A 28 -11.04 -5.23 10.52
CA ALA A 28 -11.83 -6.12 9.67
C ALA A 28 -11.15 -7.49 9.49
N ILE A 29 -9.83 -7.53 9.30
CA ILE A 29 -9.06 -8.77 9.23
C ILE A 29 -9.24 -9.59 10.50
N LEU A 30 -9.11 -8.97 11.68
CA LEU A 30 -9.32 -9.65 12.97
C LEU A 30 -10.77 -10.15 13.10
N ARG A 31 -11.76 -9.33 12.75
CA ARG A 31 -13.19 -9.68 12.80
C ARG A 31 -13.52 -10.91 11.96
N MET A 32 -12.85 -11.10 10.83
CA MET A 32 -13.12 -12.23 9.92
C MET A 32 -12.27 -13.47 10.25
N ALA A 33 -11.02 -13.30 10.68
CA ALA A 33 -10.10 -14.41 10.92
C ALA A 33 -10.29 -15.09 12.27
N LEU A 34 -10.54 -14.33 13.34
CA LEU A 34 -10.63 -14.89 14.70
C LEU A 34 -11.80 -15.90 14.86
N PRO A 35 -13.02 -15.64 14.35
CA PRO A 35 -14.14 -16.58 14.51
C PRO A 35 -13.92 -17.94 13.83
N VAL A 36 -13.11 -17.99 12.77
CA VAL A 36 -12.76 -19.25 12.10
C VAL A 36 -11.52 -19.92 12.72
N GLY A 37 -10.98 -19.39 13.81
CA GLY A 37 -9.82 -19.96 14.50
C GLY A 37 -8.49 -19.75 13.76
N VAL A 38 -8.40 -18.72 12.92
CA VAL A 38 -7.15 -18.31 12.27
C VAL A 38 -6.46 -17.26 13.13
N LYS A 39 -5.21 -17.51 13.48
CA LYS A 39 -4.35 -16.55 14.18
C LYS A 39 -3.84 -15.50 13.20
N VAL A 40 -3.75 -14.26 13.67
CA VAL A 40 -3.37 -13.10 12.87
C VAL A 40 -2.18 -12.42 13.54
N SER A 41 -1.13 -12.14 12.77
CA SER A 41 -0.03 -11.27 13.17
C SER A 41 0.17 -10.19 12.12
N PHE A 42 0.20 -8.94 12.55
CA PHE A 42 0.48 -7.81 11.65
C PHE A 42 1.98 -7.54 11.59
N GLY A 43 2.46 -7.15 10.41
CA GLY A 43 3.81 -6.65 10.21
C GLY A 43 3.78 -5.27 9.57
N GLU A 44 4.97 -4.68 9.42
CA GLU A 44 5.13 -3.38 8.76
C GLU A 44 5.11 -3.53 7.23
N GLY A 45 4.33 -2.67 6.56
CA GLY A 45 4.35 -2.58 5.10
C GLY A 45 5.72 -2.14 4.60
N ARG A 46 6.11 -2.57 3.39
CA ARG A 46 7.41 -2.24 2.80
C ARG A 46 7.31 -1.07 1.82
N ARG A 47 6.12 -0.78 1.31
CA ARG A 47 5.84 0.28 0.35
C ARG A 47 4.87 1.28 0.96
N ALA A 48 4.95 2.53 0.51
CA ALA A 48 4.03 3.59 0.94
C ALA A 48 2.54 3.30 0.61
N ALA A 49 2.26 2.38 -0.32
CA ALA A 49 0.92 1.97 -0.70
C ALA A 49 0.40 0.73 0.05
N ASP A 50 1.26 0.08 0.86
CA ASP A 50 0.89 -1.12 1.62
C ASP A 50 0.05 -0.69 2.83
N VAL A 51 -1.24 -1.00 2.81
CA VAL A 51 -2.18 -0.65 3.89
C VAL A 51 -2.00 -1.57 5.10
N ALA A 52 -1.80 -2.87 4.85
CA ALA A 52 -1.54 -3.85 5.92
C ALA A 52 -0.74 -5.05 5.40
N MET A 53 0.30 -5.44 6.13
CA MET A 53 0.95 -6.74 5.96
C MET A 53 0.48 -7.67 7.08
N VAL A 54 0.05 -8.88 6.72
CA VAL A 54 -0.54 -9.81 7.67
C VAL A 54 -0.10 -11.25 7.44
N LEU A 55 0.28 -11.92 8.52
CA LEU A 55 0.50 -13.35 8.58
C LEU A 55 -0.74 -14.03 9.16
N LEU A 56 -1.37 -14.89 8.37
CA LEU A 56 -2.47 -15.76 8.79
C LEU A 56 -1.92 -17.15 9.09
N LYS A 57 -2.27 -17.72 10.26
CA LYS A 57 -1.81 -19.03 10.68
C LYS A 57 -2.95 -19.90 11.22
N GLY A 58 -3.08 -21.12 10.74
CA GLY A 58 -4.07 -22.07 11.24
C GLY A 58 -4.28 -23.27 10.32
N GLU A 59 -5.48 -23.85 10.38
CA GLU A 59 -5.89 -24.92 9.47
C GLU A 59 -5.92 -24.42 8.02
N ARG A 60 -5.36 -25.19 7.08
CA ARG A 60 -5.20 -24.80 5.67
C ARG A 60 -6.50 -24.34 5.02
N SER A 61 -7.59 -25.09 5.20
CA SER A 61 -8.88 -24.78 4.57
C SER A 61 -9.41 -23.41 5.03
N ARG A 62 -9.29 -23.12 6.33
CA ARG A 62 -9.76 -21.88 6.94
C ARG A 62 -8.90 -20.70 6.53
N VAL A 63 -7.58 -20.85 6.54
CA VAL A 63 -6.66 -19.79 6.09
C VAL A 63 -6.90 -19.45 4.63
N LEU A 64 -7.03 -20.45 3.74
CA LEU A 64 -7.23 -20.22 2.31
C LEU A 64 -8.63 -19.68 1.96
N SER A 65 -9.60 -19.77 2.87
CA SER A 65 -10.94 -19.19 2.67
C SER A 65 -11.01 -17.68 2.89
N LEU A 66 -9.99 -17.07 3.51
CA LEU A 66 -10.00 -15.67 3.94
C LEU A 66 -9.57 -14.66 2.85
N PRO A 67 -8.54 -14.89 2.00
CA PRO A 67 -8.00 -13.85 1.13
C PRO A 67 -9.05 -13.17 0.24
N MET A 68 -9.83 -13.95 -0.52
CA MET A 68 -10.87 -13.40 -1.41
C MET A 68 -11.93 -12.63 -0.64
N ARG A 69 -12.38 -13.14 0.51
CA ARG A 69 -13.39 -12.46 1.33
C ARG A 69 -12.86 -11.15 1.92
N LEU A 70 -11.58 -11.12 2.29
CA LEU A 70 -10.93 -9.92 2.81
C LEU A 70 -10.72 -8.88 1.72
N GLU A 71 -10.35 -9.30 0.50
CA GLU A 71 -10.29 -8.45 -0.68
C GLU A 71 -11.62 -7.75 -0.93
N ASP A 72 -12.71 -8.53 -1.00
CA ASP A 72 -14.07 -8.02 -1.22
C ASP A 72 -14.53 -7.06 -0.11
N GLU A 73 -14.31 -7.42 1.16
CA GLU A 73 -14.72 -6.59 2.31
C GLU A 73 -13.94 -5.27 2.39
N LEU A 74 -12.65 -5.30 2.06
CA LEU A 74 -11.76 -4.15 2.22
C LEU A 74 -11.73 -3.25 0.98
N GLY A 75 -12.07 -3.77 -0.20
CA GLY A 75 -11.88 -3.07 -1.47
C GLY A 75 -10.41 -2.71 -1.72
N LEU A 76 -9.50 -3.58 -1.29
CA LEU A 76 -8.05 -3.44 -1.42
C LEU A 76 -7.49 -4.60 -2.23
N ASP A 77 -6.48 -4.33 -3.05
CA ASP A 77 -5.79 -5.40 -3.78
C ASP A 77 -5.01 -6.29 -2.81
N VAL A 78 -5.03 -7.61 -3.04
CA VAL A 78 -4.35 -8.60 -2.19
C VAL A 78 -3.19 -9.26 -2.92
N HIS A 79 -2.01 -9.21 -2.30
CA HIS A 79 -0.82 -9.91 -2.77
C HIS A 79 -0.40 -11.01 -1.81
N VAL A 80 -0.26 -12.23 -2.32
CA VAL A 80 0.36 -13.34 -1.58
C VAL A 80 1.87 -13.23 -1.67
N VAL A 81 2.53 -12.96 -0.54
CA VAL A 81 3.99 -12.85 -0.48
C VAL A 81 4.64 -14.21 -0.27
N ARG A 82 4.05 -15.03 0.61
CA ARG A 82 4.56 -16.37 0.95
C ARG A 82 3.42 -17.25 1.39
N SER A 83 3.47 -18.52 1.02
CA SER A 83 2.73 -19.58 1.71
C SER A 83 3.71 -20.63 2.23
N THR A 84 3.44 -21.20 3.39
CA THR A 84 4.25 -22.29 3.95
C THR A 84 3.38 -23.22 4.76
N PHE A 85 3.72 -24.50 4.76
CA PHE A 85 3.08 -25.50 5.62
C PHE A 85 4.17 -26.12 6.49
N ALA A 86 4.09 -25.89 7.80
CA ALA A 86 5.10 -26.34 8.75
C ALA A 86 4.47 -26.69 10.09
N ALA A 87 4.97 -27.75 10.73
CA ALA A 87 4.54 -28.18 12.07
C ALA A 87 3.00 -28.30 12.20
N GLY A 88 2.35 -28.90 11.20
CA GLY A 88 0.90 -29.11 11.18
C GLY A 88 0.03 -27.86 10.98
N ASN A 89 0.65 -26.70 10.72
CA ASN A 89 -0.07 -25.44 10.49
C ASN A 89 0.24 -24.89 9.10
N PHE A 90 -0.77 -24.26 8.50
CA PHE A 90 -0.61 -23.48 7.28
C PHE A 90 -0.42 -22.01 7.65
N GLU A 91 0.57 -21.37 7.03
CA GLU A 91 0.89 -19.97 7.21
C GLU A 91 0.84 -19.27 5.85
N LEU A 92 0.16 -18.13 5.81
CA LEU A 92 -0.03 -17.32 4.61
C LEU A 92 0.29 -15.87 4.92
N LEU A 93 1.34 -15.34 4.28
CA LEU A 93 1.72 -13.93 4.37
C LEU A 93 1.09 -13.17 3.21
N LEU A 94 0.25 -12.21 3.55
CA LEU A 94 -0.49 -11.35 2.63
C LEU A 94 -0.07 -9.89 2.81
N VAL A 95 -0.16 -9.12 1.73
CA VAL A 95 -0.08 -7.67 1.74
C VAL A 95 -1.32 -7.11 1.07
N PHE A 96 -2.02 -6.22 1.78
CA PHE A 96 -3.16 -5.46 1.27
C PHE A 96 -2.66 -4.09 0.82
N THR A 97 -2.96 -3.71 -0.41
CA THR A 97 -2.54 -2.44 -1.01
C THR A 97 -3.72 -1.63 -1.52
N GLU A 98 -3.58 -0.30 -1.59
CA GLU A 98 -4.58 0.52 -2.29
C GLU A 98 -4.78 0.00 -3.73
N PRO A 99 -6.01 0.01 -4.28
CA PRO A 99 -6.26 -0.42 -5.65
C PRO A 99 -5.34 0.28 -6.65
N LEU A 100 -4.77 -0.46 -7.60
CA LEU A 100 -3.88 0.08 -8.63
C LEU A 100 -4.48 1.27 -9.40
N GLU A 101 -5.80 1.30 -9.56
CA GLU A 101 -6.54 2.41 -10.19
C GLU A 101 -6.52 3.71 -9.36
N GLY A 102 -6.43 3.59 -8.03
CA GLY A 102 -6.29 4.70 -7.09
C GLY A 102 -4.85 5.14 -6.84
N GLN A 103 -3.87 4.33 -7.22
CA GLN A 103 -2.45 4.66 -7.08
C GLN A 103 -2.04 5.70 -8.12
N ARG A 104 -1.57 6.88 -7.66
CA ARG A 104 -1.24 8.03 -8.55
C ARG A 104 -0.10 7.78 -9.55
N VAL A 105 0.55 6.61 -9.58
CA VAL A 105 1.60 6.33 -10.57
C VAL A 105 1.62 4.84 -10.93
N ARG A 106 1.34 4.51 -12.21
CA ARG A 106 1.86 3.37 -13.02
C ARG A 106 0.85 2.76 -14.02
N SER A 107 0.21 3.56 -14.87
CA SER A 107 -0.08 3.05 -16.22
C SER A 107 1.17 3.25 -17.11
N PRO A 108 1.52 2.31 -18.01
CA PRO A 108 2.61 2.50 -18.98
C PRO A 108 2.45 3.81 -19.76
N GLU A 109 1.21 4.15 -20.09
CA GLU A 109 0.80 5.36 -20.82
C GLU A 109 1.10 6.65 -20.04
N ARG A 110 0.82 6.69 -18.73
CA ARG A 110 1.16 7.87 -17.90
C ARG A 110 2.67 8.02 -17.68
N ARG A 111 3.44 6.92 -17.67
CA ARG A 111 4.92 7.02 -17.64
C ARG A 111 5.46 7.62 -18.94
N ALA A 112 4.88 7.26 -20.08
CA ALA A 112 5.24 7.86 -21.36
C ALA A 112 4.86 9.35 -21.40
N ALA A 113 3.66 9.70 -20.92
CA ALA A 113 3.21 11.09 -20.83
C ALA A 113 4.09 11.94 -19.89
N LEU A 114 4.47 11.41 -18.73
CA LEU A 114 5.37 12.10 -17.80
C LEU A 114 6.78 12.28 -18.38
N ARG A 115 7.32 11.26 -19.08
CA ARG A 115 8.60 11.39 -19.80
C ARG A 115 8.56 12.49 -20.85
N LEU A 116 7.49 12.51 -21.67
CA LEU A 116 7.29 13.56 -22.67
C LEU A 116 7.17 14.95 -22.03
N GLN A 117 6.46 15.06 -20.89
CA GLN A 117 6.36 16.33 -20.16
C GLN A 117 7.70 16.78 -19.58
N LEU A 118 8.51 15.86 -19.06
CA LEU A 118 9.85 16.16 -18.54
C LEU A 118 10.82 16.57 -19.66
N GLU A 119 10.80 15.86 -20.79
CA GLU A 119 11.58 16.22 -21.98
C GLU A 119 11.21 17.61 -22.52
N LEU A 120 9.91 17.95 -22.51
CA LEU A 120 9.43 19.29 -22.88
C LEU A 120 9.86 20.39 -21.90
N LEU A 121 9.90 20.08 -20.60
CA LEU A 121 10.37 21.01 -19.57
C LEU A 121 11.88 21.25 -19.69
N GLU A 122 12.68 20.19 -19.92
CA GLU A 122 14.12 20.30 -20.17
C GLU A 122 14.45 21.13 -21.42
N GLN A 123 13.60 21.07 -22.44
CA GLN A 123 13.74 21.88 -23.66
C GLN A 123 13.34 23.35 -23.46
N GLN A 124 12.45 23.64 -22.51
CA GLN A 124 11.96 25.00 -22.25
C GLN A 124 12.80 25.76 -21.23
N ASP A 125 13.43 25.05 -20.29
CA ASP A 125 14.28 25.65 -19.26
C ASP A 125 15.41 24.69 -18.83
N PRO A 126 16.60 24.76 -19.47
CA PRO A 126 17.71 23.85 -19.19
C PRO A 126 18.28 24.02 -17.77
N ASP A 127 18.00 25.14 -17.10
CA ASP A 127 18.44 25.41 -15.72
C ASP A 127 17.45 24.86 -14.66
N ALA A 128 16.22 24.49 -15.05
CA ALA A 128 15.22 23.89 -14.15
C ALA A 128 15.58 22.46 -13.71
N ALA A 129 16.40 21.75 -14.51
CA ALA A 129 16.88 20.41 -14.18
C ALA A 129 17.75 20.39 -12.91
N ALA A 130 18.51 21.46 -12.64
CA ALA A 130 19.39 21.57 -11.47
C ALA A 130 18.62 21.82 -10.15
N LEU A 131 17.39 22.35 -10.23
CA LEU A 131 16.53 22.60 -9.05
C LEU A 131 15.85 21.33 -8.52
N LEU A 132 15.81 20.26 -9.31
CA LEU A 132 15.22 18.98 -8.93
C LEU A 132 16.22 18.04 -8.26
N ASP A 133 17.53 18.33 -8.34
CA ASP A 133 18.61 17.50 -7.78
C ASP A 133 18.96 17.84 -6.32
N THR A 134 18.44 18.94 -5.77
CA THR A 134 18.63 19.30 -4.34
C THR A 134 17.73 18.53 -3.36
N GLY A 135 17.28 17.33 -3.75
CA GLY A 135 16.43 16.45 -2.94
C GLY A 135 17.15 15.38 -2.13
N ASP A 136 18.49 15.33 -2.19
CA ASP A 136 19.32 14.44 -1.37
C ASP A 136 20.48 15.29 -0.84
N GLU A 137 20.37 15.81 0.38
CA GLU A 137 21.45 16.06 1.35
C GLU A 137 20.84 16.77 2.58
N SER A 138 20.56 15.98 3.63
CA SER A 138 20.56 16.27 5.11
C SER A 138 19.37 15.62 5.84
#